data_AF-A0A519K3A5-F1
#
_entry.id   AF-A0A519K3A5-F1
#
_cell.length_a   1.000
_cell.length_b   1.000
_cell.length_c   1.000
_cell.angle_alpha   90.00
_cell.angle_beta   90.00
_cell.angle_gamma   90.00
#
_symmetry.space_group_name_H-M   'P 1'
#
loop_
_entity.id
_entity.type
_entity.pdbx_description
1 polymer ?
#
loop_
_entity_poly.entity_id
_entity_poly.type
_entity_poly.pdbx_seq_one_letter_code
_entity_poly.pdbx_strand_id
1 'polypeptide(L)'
;MKVLGILGGMGPAATVAFLARVQALTPAESDQDHIRIIADINPQVPDRNRAPDAAEAVLAGMALRLRDAGAQVLAMPCNTAHAQAAG
;
A
#
# COMPACT_ATOMS: atom_id res chain seq x y z
N MET A 1 5.79 -11.23 -14.22
CA MET A 1 5.62 -10.81 -12.81
C MET A 1 4.56 -9.72 -12.76
N LYS A 2 3.63 -9.71 -11.79
CA LYS A 2 2.67 -8.61 -11.64
C LYS A 2 3.31 -7.44 -10.87
N VAL A 3 2.93 -6.20 -11.20
CA VAL A 3 3.36 -5.01 -10.43
C VAL A 3 2.54 -4.87 -9.15
N LEU A 4 3.21 -4.76 -8.01
CA LEU A 4 2.58 -4.59 -6.71
C LEU A 4 2.43 -3.09 -6.37
N GLY A 5 1.21 -2.64 -6.15
CA GLY A 5 0.88 -1.30 -5.65
C GLY A 5 0.68 -1.31 -4.14
N ILE A 6 1.27 -0.36 -3.42
CA ILE A 6 1.15 -0.23 -1.96
C ILE A 6 0.40 1.03 -1.59
N LEU A 7 -0.75 0.87 -0.94
CA LEU A 7 -1.46 1.95 -0.24
C LEU A 7 -0.85 2.13 1.15
N GLY A 8 0.12 3.01 1.26
CA GLY A 8 0.90 3.26 2.47
C GLY A 8 0.53 4.55 3.20
N GLY A 9 1.28 4.85 4.26
CA GLY A 9 1.15 6.11 5.02
C GLY A 9 0.34 6.01 6.30
N MET A 10 -0.15 4.81 6.68
CA MET A 10 -1.05 4.59 7.82
C MET A 10 -0.46 3.67 8.92
N GLY A 11 0.78 3.83 9.38
CA GLY A 11 1.66 5.00 9.27
C GLY A 11 2.83 4.86 8.26
N PRO A 12 3.56 5.95 7.98
CA PRO A 12 4.68 5.93 7.04
C PRO A 12 5.79 4.94 7.44
N ALA A 13 6.15 4.91 8.74
CA ALA A 13 7.16 3.98 9.26
C ALA A 13 6.74 2.51 9.06
N ALA A 14 5.46 2.18 9.25
CA ALA A 14 4.95 0.84 9.01
C ALA A 14 5.04 0.44 7.52
N THR A 15 4.83 1.40 6.62
CA THR A 15 4.97 1.17 5.18
C THR A 15 6.43 0.87 4.80
N VAL A 16 7.38 1.65 5.32
CA VAL A 16 8.82 1.40 5.08
C VAL A 16 9.24 0.04 5.65
N ALA A 17 8.81 -0.29 6.88
CA ALA A 17 9.09 -1.59 7.48
C ALA A 17 8.48 -2.76 6.67
N PHE A 18 7.28 -2.58 6.12
CA PHE A 18 6.67 -3.54 5.21
C PHE A 18 7.50 -3.73 3.94
N LEU A 19 7.93 -2.64 3.29
CA LEU A 19 8.76 -2.71 2.08
C LEU A 19 10.10 -3.42 2.33
N ALA A 20 10.75 -3.12 3.46
CA ALA A 20 11.97 -3.81 3.88
C ALA A 20 11.74 -5.31 4.07
N ARG A 21 10.61 -5.69 4.66
CA ARG A 21 10.24 -7.10 4.85
C ARG A 21 9.92 -7.81 3.53
N VAL A 22 9.26 -7.13 2.59
CA VAL A 22 9.03 -7.69 1.24
C VAL A 22 10.36 -7.95 0.55
N GLN A 23 11.30 -7.02 0.58
CA GLN A 23 12.63 -7.22 0.00
C GLN A 23 13.36 -8.39 0.65
N ALA A 24 13.39 -8.44 1.99
CA ALA A 24 14.09 -9.50 2.73
C ALA A 24 13.48 -10.91 2.55
N LEU A 25 12.18 -11.00 2.27
CA LEU A 25 11.47 -12.26 2.08
C LEU A 25 11.29 -12.66 0.61
N THR A 26 11.70 -11.81 -0.34
CA THR A 26 11.66 -12.16 -1.76
C THR A 26 12.86 -13.04 -2.08
N PRO A 27 12.67 -14.29 -2.54
CA PRO A 27 13.77 -15.09 -3.05
C PRO A 27 14.30 -14.42 -4.32
N ALA A 28 15.50 -13.85 -4.24
CA ALA A 28 16.15 -13.11 -5.31
C ALA A 28 17.65 -13.41 -5.30
N GLU A 29 18.24 -13.60 -6.48
CA GLU A 29 19.70 -13.78 -6.65
C GLU A 29 20.36 -12.48 -7.14
N SER A 30 19.55 -11.58 -7.71
CA SER A 30 19.94 -10.27 -8.22
C SER A 30 18.84 -9.23 -7.98
N ASP A 31 19.16 -7.94 -8.14
CA ASP A 31 18.20 -6.85 -8.00
C ASP A 31 16.99 -6.98 -8.95
N GLN A 32 17.22 -7.56 -10.14
CA GLN A 32 16.20 -7.75 -11.18
C GLN A 32 15.17 -8.82 -10.81
N ASP A 33 15.49 -9.71 -9.86
CA ASP A 33 14.58 -10.75 -9.39
C ASP A 33 13.56 -10.24 -8.36
N HIS A 34 13.77 -9.03 -7.82
CA HIS A 34 12.85 -8.44 -6.85
C HIS A 34 11.50 -8.05 -7.46
N ILE A 35 10.46 -8.07 -6.62
CA ILE A 35 9.11 -7.65 -6.99
C ILE A 35 9.13 -6.16 -7.37
N ARG A 36 8.68 -5.82 -8.58
CA ARG A 36 8.43 -4.44 -8.97
C ARG A 36 7.28 -3.85 -8.16
N ILE A 37 7.57 -2.78 -7.41
CA ILE A 37 6.62 -2.13 -6.50
C ILE A 37 6.43 -0.66 -6.86
N ILE A 38 5.18 -0.17 -6.80
CA ILE A 38 4.82 1.25 -6.78
C ILE A 38 4.17 1.54 -5.42
N ALA A 39 4.70 2.48 -4.64
CA ALA A 39 4.17 2.80 -3.32
C ALA A 39 3.67 4.25 -3.27
N ASP A 40 2.40 4.43 -2.90
CA ASP A 40 1.84 5.74 -2.51
C ASP A 40 1.87 5.81 -0.98
N ILE A 41 2.84 6.56 -0.43
CA ILE A 41 3.00 6.73 1.02
C ILE A 41 2.37 8.07 1.42
N ASN A 42 1.07 8.03 1.72
CA ASN A 42 0.30 9.23 2.01
C ASN A 42 -0.11 9.33 3.50
N PRO A 43 0.62 10.08 4.35
CA PRO A 43 0.22 10.32 5.73
C PRO A 43 -0.99 11.25 5.88
N GLN A 44 -1.46 11.88 4.79
CA GLN A 44 -2.65 12.75 4.81
C GLN A 44 -3.97 11.96 4.74
N VAL A 45 -3.91 10.62 4.68
CA VAL A 45 -5.11 9.79 4.89
C VAL A 45 -5.66 10.09 6.28
N PRO A 46 -6.92 10.56 6.40
CA PRO A 46 -7.55 10.82 7.69
C PRO A 46 -7.45 9.64 8.66
N ASP A 47 -7.55 9.91 9.96
CA ASP A 47 -7.59 8.85 10.97
C ASP A 47 -8.80 7.96 10.73
N ARG A 48 -8.54 6.68 10.39
CA ARG A 48 -9.56 5.71 10.00
C ARG A 48 -10.58 5.44 11.10
N ASN A 49 -10.18 5.62 12.37
CA ASN A 49 -11.07 5.40 13.52
C ASN A 49 -11.95 6.63 13.81
N ARG A 50 -11.51 7.83 13.41
CA ARG A 50 -12.22 9.09 13.68
C ARG A 50 -13.05 9.59 12.49
N ALA A 51 -12.57 9.35 11.28
CA ALA A 51 -13.18 9.83 10.04
C ALA A 51 -13.14 8.73 8.96
N PRO A 52 -13.89 7.62 9.16
CA PRO A 52 -13.84 6.44 8.30
C PRO A 52 -14.14 6.76 6.82
N ASP A 53 -15.26 7.44 6.54
CA ASP A 53 -15.69 7.75 5.17
C ASP A 53 -14.68 8.65 4.42
N ALA A 54 -14.08 9.61 5.14
CA ALA A 54 -13.05 10.48 4.57
C ALA A 54 -11.75 9.71 4.29
N ALA A 55 -11.39 8.76 5.15
CA ALA A 55 -10.24 7.89 4.92
C ALA A 55 -10.48 6.96 3.72
N GLU A 56 -11.67 6.38 3.62
CA GLU A 56 -12.06 5.52 2.50
C GLU A 56 -11.99 6.27 1.17
N ALA A 57 -12.52 7.49 1.09
CA ALA A 57 -12.48 8.30 -0.13
C ALA A 57 -11.03 8.58 -0.59
N VAL A 58 -10.12 8.88 0.35
CA VAL A 58 -8.70 9.07 0.02
C VAL A 58 -8.05 7.77 -0.42
N LEU A 59 -8.34 6.64 0.24
CA LEU A 59 -7.81 5.33 -0.11
C LEU A 59 -8.29 4.83 -1.48
N ALA A 60 -9.56 5.04 -1.81
CA ALA A 60 -10.10 4.75 -3.14
C ALA A 60 -9.36 5.56 -4.21
N GLY A 61 -9.12 6.85 -3.97
CA GLY A 61 -8.32 7.70 -4.86
C GLY A 61 -6.88 7.20 -5.01
N MET A 62 -6.24 6.76 -3.93
CA MET A 62 -4.91 6.14 -3.97
C MET A 62 -4.89 4.86 -4.82
N ALA A 63 -5.89 3.99 -4.64
CA ALA A 63 -6.01 2.74 -5.40
C ALA A 63 -6.12 3.00 -6.90
N LEU A 64 -6.95 3.98 -7.31
CA LEU A 64 -7.09 4.39 -8.70
C LEU A 64 -5.77 4.93 -9.27
N ARG A 65 -5.08 5.80 -8.54
CA ARG A 65 -3.77 6.33 -8.98
C ARG A 65 -2.72 5.23 -9.12
N LEU A 66 -2.69 4.26 -8.22
CA LEU A 66 -1.76 3.13 -8.31
C LEU A 66 -2.09 2.23 -9.51
N ARG A 67 -3.37 1.95 -9.75
CA ARG A 67 -3.82 1.23 -10.95
C ARG A 67 -3.37 1.96 -12.22
N ASP A 68 -3.62 3.27 -12.29
CA ASP A 68 -3.28 4.10 -13.45
C ASP A 68 -1.75 4.23 -13.63
N ALA A 69 -0.98 4.14 -12.54
CA ALA A 69 0.49 4.04 -12.57
C ALA A 69 1.02 2.65 -12.99
N GLY A 70 0.12 1.67 -13.19
CA GLY A 70 0.46 0.34 -13.69
C GLY A 70 0.51 -0.77 -12.63
N ALA A 71 0.04 -0.52 -11.40
CA ALA A 71 -0.12 -1.58 -10.40
C ALA A 71 -1.22 -2.56 -10.83
N GLN A 72 -0.94 -3.86 -10.67
CA GLN A 72 -1.84 -4.95 -11.06
C GLN A 72 -2.38 -5.72 -9.86
N VAL A 73 -1.77 -5.55 -8.69
CA VAL A 73 -2.20 -6.09 -7.40
C VAL A 73 -1.98 -4.98 -6.37
N LEU A 74 -2.89 -4.82 -5.41
CA LEU A 74 -2.78 -3.83 -4.35
C LEU A 74 -2.59 -4.50 -3.00
N ALA A 75 -1.75 -3.93 -2.15
CA ALA A 75 -1.63 -4.28 -0.73
C ALA A 75 -1.63 -3.01 0.14
N MET A 76 -2.09 -3.14 1.38
CA MET A 76 -2.23 -2.02 2.31
C MET A 76 -1.68 -2.42 3.68
N PRO A 77 -0.44 -2.05 4.06
CA PRO A 77 0.16 -2.46 5.34
C PRO A 77 -0.42 -1.68 6.52
N CYS A 78 -1.70 -1.90 6.82
CA CYS A 78 -2.42 -1.30 7.94
C CYS A 78 -3.53 -2.22 8.43
N ASN A 79 -3.42 -2.77 9.65
CA ASN A 79 -4.43 -3.67 10.19
C ASN A 79 -5.79 -2.99 10.39
N THR A 80 -5.82 -1.72 10.81
CA THR A 80 -7.07 -0.99 11.04
C THR A 80 -7.79 -0.58 9.77
N ALA A 81 -7.06 -0.33 8.68
CA ALA A 81 -7.68 0.02 7.40
C ALA A 81 -8.38 -1.17 6.73
N HIS A 82 -7.95 -2.41 7.02
CA HIS A 82 -8.62 -3.61 6.53
C HIS A 82 -10.01 -3.82 7.15
N ALA A 83 -10.30 -3.25 8.33
CA ALA A 83 -11.63 -3.35 8.95
C ALA A 83 -12.73 -2.65 8.14
N GLN A 84 -12.37 -1.79 7.19
CA GLN A 84 -13.27 -1.00 6.35
C GLN A 84 -13.37 -1.54 4.91
N ALA A 85 -12.64 -2.60 4.56
CA ALA A 85 -12.65 -3.18 3.22
C ALA A 85 -13.89 -4.05 2.90
N ALA A 86 -14.92 -4.02 3.76
CA ALA A 86 -16.18 -4.73 3.56
C ALA A 86 -17.21 -3.78 2.93
N GLY A 87 -17.13 -3.61 1.61
CA GLY A 87 -18.06 -2.83 0.78
C GLY A 87 -17.84 -3.09 -0.69
#